data_AF-B0W007-F1
#
_entry.id   AF-B0W007-F1
#
_cell.length_a   1.000
_cell.length_b   1.000
_cell.length_c   1.000
_cell.angle_alpha   90.00
_cell.angle_beta   90.00
_cell.angle_gamma   90.00
#
_symmetry.space_group_name_H-M   'P 1'
#
loop_
_entity.id
_entity.type
_entity.pdbx_description
1 polymer ?
#
loop_
_entity_poly.entity_id
_entity_poly.type
_entity_poly.pdbx_seq_one_letter_code
_entity_poly.pdbx_strand_id
1 'polypeptide(L)'
;MQMSVLSRLFSSTRLWTTNIRSPGLCSGLKTSAAGGGETATLPVKPKRPVNAYIRFLQSIRPALKSKNPKASPTEISKLAAAQWQVLDLANKSKLEVEYKKDQAVWLQQNAKYLSQLTDEQKEEIRQSRVEKSEEKAKREHRKRVKDLGKPKRPLNGFLLYCQDQKPKNLTRDENRSQIKSLSEQWSKLSETQKEPYQRRAADAVAKYREDMLKWEEKMIAQDNMDVVRRKNVLIPPPAKDAAPPTKSSKAAAAAAKPRPQ
;
A
#
# COMPACT_ATOMS: atom_id res chain seq x y z
N MET A 1 -2.97 34.29 42.08
CA MET A 1 -1.83 33.36 42.16
C MET A 1 -2.38 31.94 42.19
N GLN A 2 -2.38 31.24 41.05
CA GLN A 2 -2.79 29.84 40.99
C GLN A 2 -1.55 28.95 41.12
N MET A 3 -1.59 28.00 42.06
CA MET A 3 -0.57 26.98 42.24
C MET A 3 -1.22 25.59 42.20
N SER A 4 -0.46 24.65 41.62
CA SER A 4 -0.61 23.19 41.66
C SER A 4 -1.66 22.52 40.79
N VAL A 5 -1.21 22.00 39.64
CA VAL A 5 -1.57 20.64 39.21
C VAL A 5 -0.31 19.97 38.62
N LEU A 6 0.52 19.38 39.48
CA LEU A 6 1.55 18.43 39.10
C LEU A 6 0.96 17.02 39.21
N SER A 7 0.80 16.33 38.08
CA SER A 7 0.97 14.87 37.93
C SER A 7 0.43 14.40 36.59
N ARG A 8 1.31 13.84 35.76
CA ARG A 8 1.06 12.66 34.92
C ARG A 8 2.39 12.22 34.32
N LEU A 9 3.08 11.36 35.07
CA LEU A 9 4.03 10.40 34.54
C LEU A 9 3.30 9.57 33.48
N PHE A 10 3.74 9.64 32.23
CA PHE A 10 3.38 8.65 31.21
C PHE A 10 4.64 7.86 30.87
N SER A 11 4.85 6.80 31.65
CA SER A 11 5.53 5.61 31.17
C SER A 11 4.78 5.09 29.96
N SER A 12 5.39 5.15 28.79
CA SER A 12 4.97 4.34 27.66
C SER A 12 6.18 3.97 26.81
N THR A 13 6.73 2.79 27.14
CA THR A 13 7.64 2.04 26.27
C THR A 13 6.92 1.67 24.98
N ARG A 14 6.97 2.56 23.98
CA ARG A 14 6.65 2.19 22.60
C ARG A 14 7.87 1.52 21.98
N LEU A 15 7.77 0.20 21.84
CA LEU A 15 8.60 -0.60 20.95
C LEU A 15 8.53 -0.02 19.53
N TRP A 16 9.64 0.54 19.05
CA TRP A 16 9.76 0.99 17.66
C TRP A 16 10.21 -0.18 16.79
N THR A 17 9.27 -0.84 16.13
CA THR A 17 9.57 -1.71 14.98
C THR A 17 9.34 -0.93 13.70
N THR A 18 10.36 -0.21 13.21
CA THR A 18 10.36 0.28 11.82
C THR A 18 11.09 -0.73 10.94
N ASN A 19 10.28 -1.61 10.34
CA ASN A 19 10.69 -2.50 9.26
C ASN A 19 10.91 -1.68 7.98
N ILE A 20 12.14 -1.19 7.77
CA ILE A 20 12.55 -0.55 6.52
C ILE A 20 13.28 -1.58 5.67
N ARG A 21 12.53 -2.20 4.76
CA ARG A 21 13.05 -2.97 3.64
C ARG A 21 12.96 -2.12 2.38
N SER A 22 14.12 -1.75 1.83
CA SER A 22 14.35 -1.62 0.39
C SER A 22 15.86 -1.69 0.13
N PRO A 23 16.36 -2.68 -0.62
CA PRO A 23 17.74 -2.70 -1.07
C PRO A 23 17.88 -2.01 -2.44
N GLY A 24 18.96 -1.25 -2.59
CA GLY A 24 19.62 -1.05 -3.89
C GLY A 24 19.19 0.17 -4.71
N LEU A 25 19.90 1.27 -4.56
CA LEU A 25 20.62 1.95 -5.65
C LEU A 25 21.51 3.04 -5.04
N CYS A 26 22.81 2.76 -4.95
CA CYS A 26 23.83 3.76 -4.68
C CYS A 26 24.70 3.85 -5.95
N SER A 27 24.50 4.89 -6.74
CA SER A 27 25.50 5.42 -7.67
C SER A 27 25.11 6.84 -8.09
N GLY A 28 25.91 7.80 -7.60
CA GLY A 28 26.17 9.15 -8.11
C GLY A 28 25.05 9.95 -8.75
N LEU A 29 24.50 10.93 -8.03
CA LEU A 29 23.96 12.14 -8.66
C LEU A 29 25.09 13.18 -8.72
N LYS A 30 25.67 13.34 -9.92
CA LYS A 30 26.31 14.59 -10.32
C LYS A 30 25.19 15.60 -10.57
N THR A 31 25.18 16.70 -9.84
CA THR A 31 24.34 17.86 -10.15
C THR A 31 24.94 18.58 -11.36
N SER A 32 24.29 18.50 -12.52
CA SER A 32 24.57 19.38 -13.66
C SER A 32 23.42 20.38 -13.76
N ALA A 33 23.78 21.65 -13.68
CA ALA A 33 22.91 22.78 -13.95
C ALA A 33 22.78 22.96 -15.47
N ALA A 34 21.55 22.94 -16.00
CA ALA A 34 21.22 23.50 -17.30
C ALA A 34 19.70 23.77 -17.41
N GLY A 35 19.38 25.05 -17.59
CA GLY A 35 18.24 25.69 -18.26
C GLY A 35 16.89 24.99 -18.49
N GLY A 36 15.82 25.72 -18.16
CA GLY A 36 14.60 25.77 -18.97
C GLY A 36 13.31 25.31 -18.29
N GLY A 37 12.46 26.26 -17.90
CA GLY A 37 11.03 26.04 -17.62
C GLY A 37 10.59 26.42 -16.21
N GLU A 38 10.07 27.64 -16.04
CA GLU A 38 9.31 28.08 -14.86
C GLU A 38 8.00 27.28 -14.77
N THR A 39 8.09 26.10 -14.17
CA THR A 39 7.02 25.60 -13.31
C THR A 39 7.51 25.90 -11.90
N ALA A 40 6.71 26.56 -11.07
CA ALA A 40 7.13 27.01 -9.73
C ALA A 40 7.71 25.83 -8.94
N THR A 41 9.03 25.69 -8.95
CA THR A 41 9.72 24.58 -8.30
C THR A 41 9.65 24.83 -6.81
N LEU A 42 8.81 24.05 -6.12
CA LEU A 42 8.71 24.11 -4.67
C LEU A 42 10.13 24.07 -4.07
N PRO A 43 10.50 25.03 -3.20
CA PRO A 43 11.82 25.01 -2.58
C PRO A 43 12.02 23.69 -1.84
N VAL A 44 13.23 23.14 -1.88
CA VAL A 44 13.51 21.83 -1.28
C VAL A 44 13.51 21.96 0.24
N LYS A 45 12.58 21.27 0.90
CA LYS A 45 12.50 21.24 2.37
C LYS A 45 13.78 20.68 3.00
N PRO A 46 14.44 21.41 3.93
CA PRO A 46 15.60 20.91 4.66
C PRO A 46 15.29 19.62 5.44
N LYS A 47 16.09 18.57 5.23
CA LYS A 47 15.94 17.29 5.96
C LYS A 47 16.42 17.43 7.39
N ARG A 48 15.72 16.81 8.34
CA ARG A 48 16.13 16.78 9.75
C ARG A 48 17.50 16.10 9.89
N PRO A 49 18.37 16.59 10.79
CA PRO A 49 19.67 16.00 11.01
C PRO A 49 19.54 14.64 11.70
N VAL A 50 20.50 13.76 11.41
CA VAL A 50 20.58 12.43 12.02
C VAL A 50 21.02 12.54 13.48
N ASN A 51 20.31 11.83 14.37
CA ASN A 51 20.61 11.79 15.80
C ASN A 51 21.93 11.02 16.10
N ALA A 52 22.40 11.11 17.35
CA ALA A 52 23.66 10.51 17.78
C ALA A 52 23.76 9.00 17.47
N TYR A 53 22.70 8.24 17.75
CA TYR A 53 22.66 6.80 17.47
C TYR A 53 22.71 6.48 15.97
N ILE A 54 21.98 7.23 15.12
CA ILE A 54 21.98 6.99 13.67
C ILE A 54 23.34 7.34 13.06
N ARG A 55 24.03 8.39 13.56
CA ARG A 55 25.41 8.68 13.16
C ARG A 55 26.35 7.55 13.49
N PHE A 56 26.27 7.03 14.72
CA PHE A 56 27.01 5.85 15.13
C PHE A 56 26.70 4.66 14.23
N LEU A 57 25.42 4.38 13.98
CA LEU A 57 25.00 3.28 13.12
C LEU A 57 25.55 3.43 11.69
N GLN A 58 25.60 4.64 11.14
CA GLN A 58 26.20 4.91 9.83
C GLN A 58 27.69 4.60 9.79
N SER A 59 28.45 4.88 10.86
CA SER A 59 29.89 4.60 10.92
C SER A 59 30.20 3.10 11.07
N ILE A 60 29.41 2.37 11.87
CA ILE A 60 29.68 0.95 12.15
C ILE A 60 29.05 -0.03 11.16
N ARG A 61 27.96 0.36 10.48
CA ARG A 61 27.24 -0.50 9.52
C ARG A 61 28.13 -1.07 8.41
N PRO A 62 29.06 -0.33 7.76
CA PRO A 62 29.95 -0.92 6.77
C PRO A 62 30.86 -1.99 7.39
N ALA A 63 31.43 -1.73 8.57
CA ALA A 63 32.28 -2.69 9.27
C ALA A 63 31.52 -3.96 9.67
N LEU A 64 30.29 -3.83 10.18
CA LEU A 64 29.45 -4.97 10.54
C LEU A 64 28.99 -5.78 9.31
N LYS A 65 28.73 -5.11 8.18
CA LYS A 65 28.40 -5.78 6.92
C LYS A 65 29.58 -6.52 6.33
N SER A 66 30.80 -5.97 6.39
CA SER A 66 32.01 -6.67 5.94
C SER A 66 32.31 -7.89 6.79
N LYS A 67 32.09 -7.81 8.12
CA LYS A 67 32.23 -8.96 9.02
C LYS A 67 31.13 -10.00 8.85
N ASN A 68 29.93 -9.58 8.46
CA ASN A 68 28.77 -10.44 8.30
C ASN A 68 28.14 -10.26 6.90
N PRO A 69 28.81 -10.68 5.82
CA PRO A 69 28.35 -10.42 4.46
C PRO A 69 27.01 -11.11 4.12
N LYS A 70 26.69 -12.21 4.81
CA LYS A 70 25.43 -12.95 4.68
C LYS A 70 24.33 -12.49 5.65
N ALA A 71 24.65 -11.69 6.66
CA ALA A 71 23.67 -11.29 7.68
C ALA A 71 22.64 -10.31 7.12
N SER A 72 21.41 -10.44 7.63
CA SER A 72 20.33 -9.54 7.23
C SER A 72 20.58 -8.12 7.76
N PRO A 73 20.10 -7.05 7.08
CA PRO A 73 20.18 -5.69 7.61
C PRO A 73 19.56 -5.53 9.01
N THR A 74 18.58 -6.38 9.34
CA THR A 74 17.95 -6.42 10.66
C THR A 74 18.89 -6.97 11.72
N GLU A 75 19.63 -8.05 11.44
CA GLU A 75 20.68 -8.58 12.33
C GLU A 75 21.81 -7.57 12.54
N ILE A 76 22.28 -6.93 11.46
CA ILE A 76 23.32 -5.89 11.55
C ILE A 76 22.85 -4.74 12.45
N SER A 77 21.59 -4.33 12.33
CA SER A 77 21.01 -3.28 13.18
C SER A 77 20.88 -3.71 14.66
N LYS A 78 20.61 -5.00 14.94
CA LYS A 78 20.59 -5.54 16.30
C LYS A 78 21.99 -5.55 16.93
N LEU A 79 23.01 -5.95 16.17
CA LEU A 79 24.41 -5.92 16.61
C LEU A 79 24.88 -4.48 16.88
N ALA A 80 24.51 -3.54 16.00
CA ALA A 80 24.78 -2.12 16.18
C ALA A 80 24.12 -1.55 17.44
N ALA A 81 22.88 -1.94 17.73
CA ALA A 81 22.19 -1.53 18.94
C ALA A 81 22.89 -2.05 20.21
N ALA A 82 23.36 -3.31 20.20
CA ALA A 82 24.11 -3.88 21.31
C ALA A 82 25.45 -3.13 21.53
N GLN A 83 26.17 -2.82 20.45
CA GLN A 83 27.40 -2.03 20.53
C GLN A 83 27.17 -0.60 21.05
N TRP A 84 26.03 0.02 20.70
CA TRP A 84 25.66 1.34 21.22
C TRP A 84 25.41 1.33 22.73
N GLN A 85 24.81 0.27 23.29
CA GLN A 85 24.57 0.19 24.73
C GLN A 85 25.88 0.17 25.51
N VAL A 86 26.85 -0.61 25.04
CA VAL A 86 28.19 -0.77 25.66
C VAL A 86 29.13 0.41 25.35
N LEU A 87 28.80 1.26 24.36
CA LEU A 87 29.64 2.40 23.99
C LEU A 87 29.83 3.37 25.16
N ASP A 88 31.07 3.83 25.33
CA ASP A 88 31.47 4.77 26.37
C ASP A 88 30.67 6.10 26.31
N LEU A 89 30.41 6.67 27.48
CA LEU A 89 29.66 7.90 27.65
C LEU A 89 30.35 9.07 26.95
N ALA A 90 31.68 9.13 26.92
CA ALA A 90 32.41 10.19 26.24
C ALA A 90 32.14 10.18 24.72
N ASN A 91 32.10 9.00 24.10
CA ASN A 91 31.79 8.86 22.68
C ASN A 91 30.33 9.18 22.36
N LYS A 92 29.40 8.77 23.24
CA LYS A 92 27.98 9.17 23.14
C LYS A 92 27.82 10.69 23.22
N SER A 93 28.49 11.32 24.20
CA SER A 93 28.45 12.78 24.39
C SER A 93 28.99 13.55 23.19
N LYS A 94 30.08 13.08 22.55
CA LYS A 94 30.61 13.72 21.32
C LYS A 94 29.57 13.73 20.20
N LEU A 95 28.92 12.59 19.97
CA LEU A 95 27.88 12.45 18.94
C LEU A 95 26.63 13.29 19.24
N GLU A 96 26.27 13.46 20.51
CA GLU A 96 25.18 14.34 20.94
C GLU A 96 25.50 15.82 20.69
N VAL A 97 26.73 16.25 20.97
CA VAL A 97 27.19 17.61 20.70
C VAL A 97 27.15 17.90 19.19
N GLU A 98 27.63 16.97 18.37
CA GLU A 98 27.51 17.08 16.90
C GLU A 98 26.06 17.15 16.44
N TYR A 99 25.18 16.31 16.99
CA TYR A 99 23.75 16.36 16.68
C TYR A 99 23.13 17.72 17.01
N LYS A 100 23.44 18.29 18.18
CA LYS A 100 22.93 19.61 18.59
C LYS A 100 23.40 20.73 17.66
N LYS A 101 24.66 20.69 17.20
CA LYS A 101 25.20 21.63 16.20
C LYS A 101 24.40 21.54 14.90
N ASP A 102 24.22 20.34 14.37
CA ASP A 102 23.50 20.13 13.11
C ASP A 102 22.00 20.44 13.26
N GLN A 103 21.43 20.23 14.45
CA GLN A 103 20.08 20.65 14.78
C GLN A 103 19.91 22.16 14.75
N ALA A 104 20.86 22.93 15.30
CA ALA A 104 20.82 24.38 15.24
C ALA A 104 20.90 24.89 13.78
N VAL A 105 21.79 24.30 12.97
CA VAL A 105 21.89 24.62 11.53
C VAL A 105 20.57 24.31 10.80
N TRP A 106 19.99 23.13 11.05
CA TRP A 106 18.71 22.76 10.45
C TRP A 106 17.57 23.68 10.87
N LEU A 107 17.52 24.12 12.13
CA LEU A 107 16.50 25.06 12.60
C LEU A 107 16.59 26.39 11.85
N GLN A 108 17.80 26.93 11.66
CA GLN A 108 18.02 28.14 10.87
C GLN A 108 17.60 27.97 9.41
N GLN A 109 17.99 26.87 8.77
CA GLN A 109 17.61 26.56 7.39
C GLN A 109 16.10 26.36 7.24
N ASN A 110 15.47 25.65 8.18
CA ASN A 110 14.04 25.38 8.15
C ASN A 110 13.22 26.65 8.43
N ALA A 111 13.70 27.57 9.27
CA ALA A 111 13.07 28.87 9.46
C ALA A 111 13.09 29.70 8.17
N LYS A 112 14.25 29.78 7.50
CA LYS A 112 14.39 30.44 6.19
C LYS A 112 13.47 29.81 5.13
N TYR A 113 13.41 28.48 5.09
CA TYR A 113 12.51 27.75 4.22
C TYR A 113 11.05 28.14 4.46
N LEU A 114 10.58 28.10 5.71
CA LEU A 114 9.18 28.42 6.04
C LEU A 114 8.82 29.88 5.73
N SER A 115 9.74 30.83 5.88
CA SER A 115 9.51 32.23 5.51
C SER A 115 9.48 32.47 4.01
N GLN A 116 10.11 31.62 3.21
CA GLN A 116 10.13 31.72 1.74
C GLN A 116 8.87 31.14 1.08
N LEU A 117 8.05 30.39 1.81
CA LEU A 117 6.87 29.73 1.28
C LEU A 117 5.69 30.71 1.13
N THR A 118 5.11 30.75 -0.07
CA THR A 118 3.82 31.40 -0.31
C THR A 118 2.68 30.56 0.28
N ASP A 119 1.51 31.16 0.48
CA ASP A 119 0.36 30.45 1.04
C ASP A 119 -0.17 29.36 0.09
N GLU A 120 -0.08 29.56 -1.22
CA GLU A 120 -0.39 28.55 -2.24
C GLU A 120 0.53 27.33 -2.11
N GLN A 121 1.85 27.55 -1.97
CA GLN A 121 2.82 26.47 -1.79
C GLN A 121 2.58 25.71 -0.47
N LYS A 122 2.17 26.40 0.59
CA LYS A 122 1.81 25.74 1.87
C LYS A 122 0.59 24.84 1.70
N GLU A 123 -0.43 25.28 0.96
CA GLU A 123 -1.62 24.48 0.71
C GLU A 123 -1.33 23.30 -0.22
N GLU A 124 -0.48 23.46 -1.25
CA GLU A 124 -0.01 22.34 -2.08
C GLU A 124 0.75 21.28 -1.25
N ILE A 125 1.62 21.72 -0.33
CA ILE A 125 2.30 20.82 0.61
C ILE A 125 1.29 20.10 1.52
N ARG A 126 0.22 20.77 1.94
CA ARG A 126 -0.85 20.17 2.74
C ARG A 126 -1.62 19.13 1.94
N GLN A 127 -2.04 19.45 0.72
CA GLN A 127 -2.75 18.55 -0.18
C GLN A 127 -1.92 17.32 -0.51
N SER A 128 -0.65 17.50 -0.92
CA SER A 128 0.24 16.38 -1.19
C SER A 128 0.50 15.49 0.04
N ARG A 129 0.43 16.05 1.26
CA ARG A 129 0.50 15.26 2.50
C ARG A 129 -0.78 14.45 2.73
N VAL A 130 -1.95 15.04 2.46
CA VAL A 130 -3.25 14.35 2.53
C VAL A 130 -3.30 13.22 1.50
N GLU A 131 -2.96 13.48 0.25
CA GLU A 131 -2.91 12.47 -0.82
C GLU A 131 -2.00 11.30 -0.46
N LYS A 132 -0.77 11.56 0.00
CA LYS A 132 0.16 10.52 0.46
C LYS A 132 -0.41 9.71 1.63
N SER A 133 -1.13 10.36 2.55
CA SER A 133 -1.80 9.70 3.68
C SER A 133 -2.94 8.81 3.20
N GLU A 134 -3.76 9.29 2.27
CA GLU A 134 -4.84 8.50 1.66
C GLU A 134 -4.33 7.33 0.84
N GLU A 135 -3.26 7.52 0.05
CA GLU A 135 -2.62 6.43 -0.69
C GLU A 135 -2.08 5.35 0.25
N LYS A 136 -1.49 5.76 1.37
CA LYS A 136 -1.04 4.84 2.43
C LYS A 136 -2.23 4.11 3.04
N ALA A 137 -3.31 4.81 3.40
CA ALA A 137 -4.52 4.20 3.92
C ALA A 137 -5.15 3.21 2.92
N LYS A 138 -5.24 3.58 1.63
CA LYS A 138 -5.70 2.69 0.55
C LYS A 138 -4.80 1.45 0.41
N ARG A 139 -3.48 1.60 0.58
CA ARG A 139 -2.52 0.48 0.56
C ARG A 139 -2.68 -0.45 1.75
N GLU A 140 -2.82 0.11 2.95
CA GLU A 140 -3.04 -0.64 4.19
C GLU A 140 -4.37 -1.37 4.18
N HIS A 141 -5.45 -0.72 3.73
CA HIS A 141 -6.75 -1.36 3.53
C HIS A 141 -6.66 -2.52 2.53
N ARG A 142 -6.02 -2.33 1.35
CA ARG A 142 -5.78 -3.43 0.39
C ARG A 142 -4.99 -4.59 0.99
N LYS A 143 -4.00 -4.30 1.84
CA LYS A 143 -3.23 -5.33 2.55
C LYS A 143 -4.11 -6.07 3.57
N ARG A 144 -4.87 -5.35 4.41
CA ARG A 144 -5.82 -5.93 5.37
C ARG A 144 -6.82 -6.85 4.69
N VAL A 145 -7.42 -6.40 3.59
CA VAL A 145 -8.34 -7.19 2.77
C VAL A 145 -7.69 -8.51 2.30
N LYS A 146 -6.42 -8.46 1.89
CA LYS A 146 -5.66 -9.65 1.46
C LYS A 146 -5.33 -10.58 2.64
N ASP A 147 -4.90 -10.02 3.76
CA ASP A 147 -4.54 -10.77 4.97
C ASP A 147 -5.77 -11.47 5.58
N LEU A 148 -6.96 -10.87 5.45
CA LEU A 148 -8.25 -11.46 5.80
C LEU A 148 -8.72 -12.55 4.82
N GLY A 149 -7.93 -12.86 3.79
CA GLY A 149 -8.21 -13.96 2.86
C GLY A 149 -9.38 -13.71 1.92
N LYS A 150 -9.65 -12.46 1.55
CA LYS A 150 -10.74 -12.15 0.60
C LYS A 150 -10.60 -12.96 -0.69
N PRO A 151 -11.64 -13.73 -1.11
CA PRO A 151 -11.61 -14.49 -2.34
C PRO A 151 -11.21 -13.63 -3.54
N LYS A 152 -10.36 -14.16 -4.41
CA LYS A 152 -9.92 -13.46 -5.63
C LYS A 152 -10.97 -13.62 -6.71
N ARG A 153 -11.18 -12.56 -7.50
CA ARG A 153 -12.02 -12.63 -8.69
C ARG A 153 -11.46 -13.69 -9.66
N PRO A 154 -12.30 -14.60 -10.17
CA PRO A 154 -11.86 -15.62 -11.11
C PRO A 154 -11.51 -14.97 -12.46
N LEU A 155 -10.70 -15.70 -13.24
CA LEU A 155 -10.30 -15.27 -14.58
C LEU A 155 -11.46 -15.45 -15.56
N ASN A 156 -11.57 -14.51 -16.50
CA ASN A 156 -12.49 -14.63 -17.63
C ASN A 156 -11.96 -15.67 -18.65
N GLY A 157 -12.81 -16.18 -19.54
CA GLY A 157 -12.47 -17.19 -20.55
C GLY A 157 -11.23 -16.82 -21.39
N PHE A 158 -11.13 -15.57 -21.81
CA PHE A 158 -9.92 -15.07 -22.50
C PHE A 158 -8.65 -15.14 -21.63
N LEU A 159 -8.74 -14.79 -20.35
CA LEU A 159 -7.57 -14.83 -19.46
C LEU A 159 -7.15 -16.27 -19.12
N LEU A 160 -8.11 -17.21 -19.11
CA LEU A 160 -7.82 -18.65 -19.02
C LEU A 160 -7.10 -19.13 -20.28
N TYR A 161 -7.56 -18.71 -21.47
CA TYR A 161 -6.84 -18.98 -22.72
C TYR A 161 -5.42 -18.39 -22.72
N CYS A 162 -5.25 -17.15 -22.26
CA CYS A 162 -3.91 -16.57 -22.10
C CYS A 162 -3.04 -17.35 -21.10
N GLN A 163 -3.60 -17.90 -20.04
CA GLN A 163 -2.85 -18.70 -19.07
C GLN A 163 -2.30 -19.99 -19.68
N ASP A 164 -3.09 -20.63 -20.56
CA ASP A 164 -2.72 -21.89 -21.19
C ASP A 164 -1.74 -21.70 -22.36
N GLN A 165 -1.86 -20.60 -23.12
CA GLN A 165 -1.05 -20.35 -24.32
C GLN A 165 0.24 -19.55 -24.08
N LYS A 166 0.32 -18.81 -22.97
CA LYS A 166 1.45 -17.92 -22.71
C LYS A 166 2.69 -18.70 -22.23
N PRO A 167 3.86 -18.53 -22.87
CA PRO A 167 5.11 -19.08 -22.36
C PRO A 167 5.44 -18.57 -20.94
N LYS A 168 6.04 -19.42 -20.10
CA LYS A 168 6.31 -19.09 -18.69
C LYS A 168 7.50 -18.13 -18.49
N ASN A 169 8.47 -18.12 -19.41
CA ASN A 169 9.74 -17.40 -19.26
C ASN A 169 9.90 -16.27 -20.29
N LEU A 170 8.99 -15.29 -20.25
CA LEU A 170 9.01 -14.13 -21.15
C LEU A 170 9.41 -12.87 -20.39
N THR A 171 10.19 -12.00 -21.04
CA THR A 171 10.48 -10.65 -20.53
C THR A 171 9.22 -9.78 -20.54
N ARG A 172 9.26 -8.62 -19.87
CA ARG A 172 8.08 -7.74 -19.74
C ARG A 172 7.54 -7.26 -21.09
N ASP A 173 8.42 -6.91 -22.02
CA ASP A 173 8.01 -6.40 -23.33
C ASP A 173 7.51 -7.51 -24.25
N GLU A 174 8.15 -8.68 -24.24
CA GLU A 174 7.67 -9.85 -24.97
C GLU A 174 6.31 -10.31 -24.44
N ASN A 175 6.09 -10.29 -23.12
CA ASN A 175 4.78 -10.57 -22.53
C ASN A 175 3.69 -9.64 -23.07
N ARG A 176 3.99 -8.34 -23.21
CA ARG A 176 3.04 -7.36 -23.73
C ARG A 176 2.67 -7.68 -25.18
N SER A 177 3.66 -7.99 -26.01
CA SER A 177 3.44 -8.34 -27.42
C SER A 177 2.70 -9.67 -27.58
N GLN A 178 3.03 -10.67 -26.76
CA GLN A 178 2.36 -11.96 -26.75
C GLN A 178 0.88 -11.84 -26.35
N ILE A 179 0.56 -11.05 -25.30
CA ILE A 179 -0.84 -10.83 -24.92
C ILE A 179 -1.64 -10.16 -26.05
N LYS A 180 -1.04 -9.22 -26.79
CA LYS A 180 -1.67 -8.62 -27.98
C LYS A 180 -1.95 -9.67 -29.05
N SER A 181 -0.97 -10.49 -29.40
CA SER A 181 -1.14 -11.57 -30.38
C SER A 181 -2.20 -12.60 -29.94
N LEU A 182 -2.20 -13.00 -28.67
CA LEU A 182 -3.21 -13.90 -28.12
C LEU A 182 -4.62 -13.28 -28.15
N SER A 183 -4.75 -11.97 -28.00
CA SER A 183 -6.02 -11.26 -28.16
C SER A 183 -6.54 -11.33 -29.59
N GLU A 184 -5.68 -11.14 -30.58
CA GLU A 184 -6.05 -11.26 -32.00
C GLU A 184 -6.44 -12.69 -32.36
N GLN A 185 -5.68 -13.68 -31.86
CA GLN A 185 -6.01 -15.10 -32.03
C GLN A 185 -7.37 -15.42 -31.39
N TRP A 186 -7.60 -14.98 -30.15
CA TRP A 186 -8.87 -15.18 -29.47
C TRP A 186 -10.05 -14.61 -30.25
N SER A 187 -9.92 -13.42 -30.85
CA SER A 187 -10.98 -12.85 -31.69
C SER A 187 -11.29 -13.72 -32.92
N LYS A 188 -10.28 -14.39 -33.49
CA LYS A 188 -10.41 -15.28 -34.66
C LYS A 188 -10.94 -16.68 -34.34
N LEU A 189 -10.84 -17.14 -33.08
CA LEU A 189 -11.36 -18.45 -32.66
C LEU A 189 -12.89 -18.51 -32.80
N SER A 190 -13.41 -19.68 -33.19
CA SER A 190 -14.85 -19.95 -33.26
C SER A 190 -15.48 -20.01 -31.86
N GLU A 191 -16.79 -19.80 -31.78
CA GLU A 191 -17.51 -19.88 -30.51
C GLU A 191 -17.37 -21.26 -29.86
N THR A 192 -17.33 -22.32 -30.67
CA THR A 192 -17.10 -23.71 -30.21
C THR A 192 -15.74 -23.91 -29.55
N GLN A 193 -14.70 -23.20 -29.98
CA GLN A 193 -13.37 -23.25 -29.37
C GLN A 193 -13.30 -22.40 -28.09
N LYS A 194 -14.14 -21.36 -27.99
CA LYS A 194 -14.25 -20.49 -26.82
C LYS A 194 -15.12 -21.10 -25.72
N GLU A 195 -16.11 -21.91 -26.07
CA GLU A 195 -17.11 -22.48 -25.16
C GLU A 195 -16.49 -23.21 -23.95
N PRO A 196 -15.46 -24.07 -24.08
CA PRO A 196 -14.83 -24.70 -22.93
C PRO A 196 -14.21 -23.70 -21.94
N TYR A 197 -13.61 -22.61 -22.43
CA TYR A 197 -13.02 -21.57 -21.60
C TYR A 197 -14.10 -20.71 -20.94
N GLN A 198 -15.18 -20.40 -21.67
CA GLN A 198 -16.32 -19.67 -21.12
C GLN A 198 -17.02 -20.48 -20.03
N ARG A 199 -17.21 -21.79 -20.23
CA ARG A 199 -17.78 -22.70 -19.23
C ARG A 199 -16.93 -22.78 -17.98
N ARG A 200 -15.60 -22.99 -18.12
CA ARG A 200 -14.66 -22.94 -16.99
C ARG A 200 -14.72 -21.60 -16.25
N ALA A 201 -14.82 -20.48 -16.97
CA ALA A 201 -14.95 -19.16 -16.35
C ALA A 201 -16.28 -19.01 -15.61
N ALA A 202 -17.39 -19.50 -16.17
CA ALA A 202 -18.71 -19.48 -15.53
C ALA A 202 -18.73 -20.31 -14.24
N ASP A 203 -18.17 -21.52 -14.27
CA ASP A 203 -18.05 -22.39 -13.09
C ASP A 203 -17.18 -21.74 -12.00
N ALA A 204 -16.07 -21.10 -12.40
CA ALA A 204 -15.21 -20.37 -11.47
C ALA A 204 -15.92 -19.14 -10.87
N VAL A 205 -16.76 -18.45 -11.63
CA VAL A 205 -17.62 -17.35 -11.15
C VAL A 205 -18.66 -17.85 -10.17
N ALA A 206 -19.28 -19.01 -10.41
CA ALA A 206 -20.24 -19.62 -9.48
C ALA A 206 -19.57 -19.92 -8.13
N LYS A 207 -18.43 -20.63 -8.14
CA LYS A 207 -17.65 -20.92 -6.93
C LYS A 207 -17.23 -19.65 -6.19
N TYR A 208 -16.71 -18.66 -6.90
CA TYR A 208 -16.31 -17.38 -6.31
C TYR A 208 -17.48 -16.65 -5.63
N ARG A 209 -18.71 -16.74 -6.18
CA ARG A 209 -19.89 -16.11 -5.57
C ARG A 209 -20.20 -16.77 -4.22
N GLU A 210 -20.15 -18.09 -4.13
CA GLU A 210 -20.36 -18.83 -2.88
C GLU A 210 -19.27 -18.52 -1.85
N ASP A 211 -18.00 -18.58 -2.26
CA ASP A 211 -16.87 -18.28 -1.37
C ASP A 211 -16.91 -16.84 -0.85
N MET A 212 -17.34 -15.89 -1.69
CA MET A 212 -17.53 -14.50 -1.29
C MET A 212 -18.64 -14.34 -0.24
N LEU A 213 -19.75 -15.08 -0.36
CA LEU A 213 -20.82 -15.02 0.64
C LEU A 213 -20.34 -15.56 1.99
N LYS A 214 -19.71 -16.74 2.00
CA LYS A 214 -19.12 -17.34 3.21
C LYS A 214 -18.08 -16.42 3.85
N TRP A 215 -17.23 -15.78 3.04
CA TRP A 215 -16.24 -14.85 3.53
C TRP A 215 -16.88 -13.58 4.10
N GLU A 216 -17.92 -13.02 3.46
CA GLU A 216 -18.62 -11.84 3.97
C GLU A 216 -19.35 -12.13 5.28
N GLU A 217 -20.04 -13.26 5.40
CA GLU A 217 -20.66 -13.70 6.66
C GLU A 217 -19.62 -13.79 7.78
N LYS A 218 -18.44 -14.37 7.49
CA LYS A 218 -17.33 -14.43 8.44
C LYS A 218 -16.83 -13.04 8.83
N MET A 219 -16.75 -12.09 7.89
CA MET A 219 -16.31 -10.73 8.18
C MET A 219 -17.35 -9.98 9.03
N ILE A 220 -18.63 -10.17 8.77
CA ILE A 220 -19.73 -9.58 9.56
C ILE A 220 -19.69 -10.12 11.00
N ALA A 221 -19.53 -11.44 11.16
CA ALA A 221 -19.39 -12.07 12.47
C ALA A 221 -18.15 -11.60 13.26
N GLN A 222 -17.12 -11.10 12.57
CA GLN A 222 -15.88 -10.57 13.15
C GLN A 222 -15.87 -9.04 13.26
N ASP A 223 -17.01 -8.37 13.05
CA ASP A 223 -17.17 -6.90 13.07
C ASP A 223 -16.24 -6.15 12.09
N ASN A 224 -15.84 -6.80 10.99
CA ASN A 224 -15.00 -6.24 9.94
C ASN A 224 -15.86 -5.69 8.77
N MET A 225 -16.85 -4.87 9.09
CA MET A 225 -17.85 -4.38 8.13
C MET A 225 -17.27 -3.49 7.03
N ASP A 226 -16.13 -2.82 7.28
CA ASP A 226 -15.44 -1.95 6.32
C ASP A 226 -14.91 -2.69 5.07
N VAL A 227 -14.75 -4.01 5.17
CA VAL A 227 -14.14 -4.87 4.14
C VAL A 227 -15.19 -5.55 3.25
N VAL A 228 -16.45 -5.58 3.72
CA VAL A 228 -17.62 -6.22 3.08
C VAL A 228 -18.19 -5.33 1.97
N ARG A 229 -18.81 -5.92 0.95
CA ARG A 229 -19.50 -5.15 -0.09
C ARG A 229 -20.70 -4.41 0.50
N ARG A 230 -20.80 -3.08 0.30
CA ARG A 230 -21.87 -2.20 0.82
C ARG A 230 -23.29 -2.79 0.72
N LYS A 231 -23.63 -3.45 -0.40
CA LYS A 231 -24.95 -4.07 -0.61
C LYS A 231 -25.30 -5.20 0.36
N ASN A 232 -24.30 -5.94 0.87
CA ASN A 232 -24.50 -7.07 1.79
C ASN A 232 -24.38 -6.64 3.27
N VAL A 233 -23.96 -5.41 3.53
CA VAL A 233 -23.99 -4.79 4.87
C VAL A 233 -25.41 -4.32 5.22
N LEU A 234 -26.20 -3.94 4.21
CA LEU A 234 -27.55 -3.39 4.37
C LEU A 234 -28.66 -4.45 4.37
N ILE A 235 -28.36 -5.68 3.93
CA ILE A 235 -29.31 -6.79 3.93
C ILE A 235 -28.90 -7.71 5.07
N PRO A 236 -29.62 -7.72 6.20
CA PRO A 236 -29.37 -8.73 7.23
C PRO A 236 -29.56 -10.13 6.62
N PRO A 237 -28.77 -11.13 7.04
CA PRO A 237 -28.93 -12.49 6.56
C PRO A 237 -30.39 -12.93 6.75
N PRO A 238 -31.04 -13.56 5.76
CA PRO A 238 -32.35 -14.15 5.98
C PRO A 238 -32.20 -15.12 7.17
N ALA A 239 -33.01 -14.92 8.20
CA ALA A 239 -33.05 -15.82 9.35
C ALA A 239 -33.19 -17.25 8.82
N LYS A 240 -32.40 -18.19 9.37
CA LYS A 240 -32.38 -19.60 8.93
C LYS A 240 -33.76 -20.28 9.04
N ASP A 241 -34.74 -19.63 9.66
CA ASP A 241 -36.11 -20.09 9.86
C ASP A 241 -37.14 -19.41 8.92
N ALA A 242 -36.72 -18.52 8.01
CA ALA A 242 -37.63 -17.87 7.08
C ALA A 242 -37.90 -18.77 5.86
N ALA A 243 -39.06 -19.42 5.88
CA ALA A 243 -39.60 -20.23 4.78
C ALA A 243 -39.53 -19.49 3.42
N PRO A 244 -39.29 -20.20 2.30
CA PRO A 244 -39.21 -19.59 0.98
C PRO A 244 -40.54 -18.89 0.64
N PRO A 245 -40.52 -17.66 0.07
CA PRO A 245 -41.74 -17.01 -0.37
C PRO A 245 -42.38 -17.87 -1.46
N THR A 246 -43.53 -18.44 -1.12
CA THR A 246 -44.39 -19.17 -2.05
C THR A 246 -44.70 -18.27 -3.24
N LYS A 247 -44.41 -18.76 -4.45
CA LYS A 247 -44.79 -18.10 -5.71
C LYS A 247 -46.30 -17.87 -5.72
N SER A 248 -46.75 -16.65 -5.42
CA SER A 248 -48.11 -16.24 -5.76
C SER A 248 -48.14 -15.92 -7.25
N SER A 249 -48.82 -16.78 -8.01
CA SER A 249 -49.19 -16.53 -9.40
C SER A 249 -49.86 -15.16 -9.56
N LYS A 250 -49.32 -14.31 -10.43
CA LYS A 250 -50.09 -13.20 -11.01
C LYS A 250 -50.22 -13.46 -12.51
N ALA A 251 -51.29 -14.17 -12.85
CA ALA A 251 -51.78 -14.27 -14.21
C ALA A 251 -52.56 -13.00 -14.59
N ALA A 252 -52.56 -12.71 -15.89
CA ALA A 252 -53.50 -11.89 -16.65
C ALA A 252 -53.52 -10.36 -16.41
N ALA A 253 -52.93 -9.63 -17.36
CA ALA A 253 -53.58 -8.48 -18.02
C ALA A 253 -52.86 -8.20 -19.33
N ALA A 254 -53.35 -8.81 -20.41
CA ALA A 254 -53.05 -8.44 -21.78
C ALA A 254 -53.79 -7.13 -22.10
N ALA A 255 -53.09 -6.11 -22.60
CA ALA A 255 -53.70 -4.99 -23.29
C ALA A 255 -52.73 -4.52 -24.39
N ALA A 256 -53.12 -4.83 -25.62
CA ALA A 256 -52.47 -4.43 -26.85
C ALA A 256 -52.39 -2.89 -26.98
N LYS A 257 -51.27 -2.39 -27.50
CA LYS A 257 -51.19 -1.06 -28.11
C LYS A 257 -50.59 -1.19 -29.51
N PRO A 258 -51.24 -0.67 -30.57
CA PRO A 258 -50.73 -0.74 -31.92
C PRO A 258 -49.62 0.31 -32.13
N ARG A 259 -48.69 -0.02 -33.02
CA ARG A 259 -47.58 0.80 -33.49
C ARG A 259 -48.08 1.75 -34.60
N PRO A 260 -47.83 3.06 -34.58
CA PRO A 260 -48.04 3.90 -35.75
C PRO A 260 -46.81 3.83 -36.68
N GLN A 261 -47.06 4.04 -37.97
CA GLN A 261 -46.08 3.98 -39.07
C GLN A 261 -45.03 5.09 -38.99
#